data_AF-A0A822CML0-F1
#
_entry.id   AF-A0A822CML0-F1
#
_cell.length_a   1.000
_cell.length_b   1.000
_cell.length_c   1.000
_cell.angle_alpha   90.00
_cell.angle_beta   90.00
_cell.angle_gamma   90.00
#
_symmetry.space_group_name_H-M   'P 1'
#
loop_
_entity.id
_entity.type
_entity.pdbx_description
1 polymer ?
#
loop_
_entity_poly.entity_id
_entity_poly.type
_entity_poly.pdbx_seq_one_letter_code
_entity_poly.pdbx_strand_id
1 'polypeptide(L)'
;ELKFYTAGSVIIWSQFNGTFKGKRILDSFDFSTRNTFFRIYSLTGRPINTFSNFDDEDEILFLPDSTFLVLKHVVSHHGSQHTIYMRQVELGLSTSSILWVDDQIFQDNWNNTGYMIYAETKDMKKNIRFIQKSNTNNALSFLRSPFGQLLKNRYTFRIVTDMHRGNEQPAHNAGARFIKNLRMLGFNNACMLFVGNKQNAEQLISTELTPEEREHIKITTNEDELKNFIDFDSRY
;
A
#
# COMPACT_ATOMS: atom_id res chain seq x y z
N GLU A 1 3.98 1.16 28.55
CA GLU A 1 3.96 1.30 27.07
C GLU A 1 2.84 0.50 26.40
N LEU A 2 2.56 -0.74 26.83
CA LEU A 2 1.52 -1.60 26.22
C LEU A 2 0.09 -1.01 26.19
N LYS A 3 -0.21 -0.01 27.02
CA LYS A 3 -1.49 0.72 27.03
C LYS A 3 -1.84 1.43 25.71
N PHE A 4 -0.86 1.67 24.83
CA PHE A 4 -1.09 2.29 23.53
C PHE A 4 -1.57 1.29 22.47
N TYR A 5 -1.44 -0.02 22.72
CA TYR A 5 -1.86 -1.06 21.79
C TYR A 5 -3.32 -1.46 22.01
N THR A 6 -4.21 -0.48 21.90
CA THR A 6 -5.66 -0.73 21.96
C THR A 6 -6.23 -0.94 20.57
N ALA A 7 -7.29 -1.75 20.45
CA ALA A 7 -7.93 -2.00 19.16
C ALA A 7 -8.34 -0.67 18.49
N GLY A 8 -8.00 -0.52 17.21
CA GLY A 8 -8.19 0.72 16.45
C GLY A 8 -7.01 1.69 16.49
N SER A 9 -6.03 1.48 17.38
CA SER A 9 -4.83 2.32 17.42
C SER A 9 -3.95 2.08 16.19
N VAL A 10 -3.38 3.17 15.68
CA VAL A 10 -2.36 3.14 14.63
C VAL A 10 -1.00 3.30 15.28
N ILE A 11 -0.11 2.34 15.05
CA ILE A 11 1.25 2.30 15.60
C ILE A 11 2.23 2.42 14.44
N ILE A 12 3.22 3.29 14.61
CA ILE A 12 4.31 3.46 13.64
C ILE A 12 5.59 2.95 14.29
N TRP A 13 6.28 2.05 13.59
CA TRP A 13 7.61 1.60 13.97
C TRP A 13 8.65 2.48 13.29
N SER A 14 9.28 3.39 14.03
CA SER A 14 10.25 4.35 13.50
C SER A 14 11.64 3.78 13.23
N GLN A 15 11.88 2.51 13.56
CA GLN A 15 13.16 1.82 13.40
C GLN A 15 12.98 0.57 12.56
N PHE A 16 14.10 0.02 12.06
CA PHE A 16 14.11 -1.33 11.51
C PHE A 16 13.66 -2.32 12.58
N ASN A 17 12.78 -3.24 12.23
CA ASN A 17 12.29 -4.28 13.13
C ASN A 17 12.35 -5.64 12.44
N GLY A 18 13.14 -6.54 13.02
CA GLY A 18 13.17 -7.95 12.64
C GLY A 18 12.00 -8.70 13.26
N THR A 19 11.40 -9.59 12.49
CA THR A 19 10.34 -10.51 12.91
C THR A 19 10.56 -11.86 12.24
N PHE A 20 9.78 -12.88 12.60
CA PHE A 20 9.99 -14.22 12.07
C PHE A 20 8.70 -14.78 11.48
N LYS A 21 8.82 -15.56 10.39
CA LYS A 21 7.67 -16.24 9.78
C LYS A 21 7.41 -17.57 10.50
N GLY A 22 6.18 -17.76 10.98
CA GLY A 22 5.74 -19.03 11.57
C GLY A 22 5.93 -19.12 13.09
N LYS A 23 5.38 -20.19 13.68
CA LYS A 23 5.37 -20.39 15.14
C LYS A 23 6.63 -21.06 15.68
N ARG A 24 7.41 -21.72 14.82
CA ARG A 24 8.51 -22.61 15.23
C ARG A 24 9.56 -21.92 16.09
N ILE A 25 9.82 -20.64 15.83
CA ILE A 25 10.81 -19.84 16.57
C ILE A 25 10.25 -19.33 17.89
N LEU A 26 8.93 -19.07 17.98
CA LEU A 26 8.29 -18.72 19.25
C LEU A 26 8.30 -19.88 20.24
N ASP A 27 8.31 -21.11 19.72
CA ASP A 27 8.39 -22.34 20.50
C ASP A 27 9.84 -22.72 20.87
N SER A 28 10.85 -21.94 20.44
CA SER A 28 12.23 -22.12 20.90
C SER A 28 12.42 -21.56 22.31
N PHE A 29 13.38 -22.13 23.05
CA PHE A 29 13.62 -21.82 24.46
C PHE A 29 13.83 -20.31 24.70
N ASP A 30 14.52 -19.63 23.78
CA ASP A 30 14.92 -18.22 23.91
C ASP A 30 13.77 -17.21 23.77
N PHE A 31 12.66 -17.60 23.12
CA PHE A 31 11.50 -16.74 22.91
C PHE A 31 10.27 -17.14 23.74
N SER A 32 10.23 -18.38 24.23
CA SER A 32 9.12 -18.92 25.04
C SER A 32 8.85 -18.14 26.34
N THR A 33 9.89 -17.52 26.91
CA THR A 33 9.83 -16.77 28.19
C THR A 33 9.47 -15.29 28.01
N ARG A 34 9.31 -14.82 26.77
CA ARG A 34 8.98 -13.42 26.49
C ARG A 34 7.56 -13.11 26.95
N ASN A 35 7.36 -11.90 27.46
CA ASN A 35 6.08 -11.44 28.01
C ASN A 35 5.20 -10.74 26.96
N THR A 36 5.73 -10.43 25.76
CA THR A 36 4.99 -9.72 24.72
C THR A 36 5.26 -10.34 23.35
N PHE A 37 4.18 -10.62 22.62
CA PHE A 37 4.20 -11.20 21.29
C PHE A 37 3.41 -10.31 20.33
N PHE A 38 4.03 -9.94 19.21
CA PHE A 38 3.36 -9.26 18.11
C PHE A 38 3.01 -10.27 17.02
N ARG A 39 1.72 -10.41 16.72
CA ARG A 39 1.23 -11.21 15.60
C ARG A 39 0.83 -10.29 14.47
N ILE A 40 1.62 -10.27 13.42
CA ILE A 40 1.54 -9.26 12.37
C ILE A 40 1.08 -9.90 11.07
N TYR A 41 -0.01 -9.38 10.51
CA TYR A 41 -0.33 -9.58 9.11
C TYR A 41 0.46 -8.55 8.29
N SER A 42 1.57 -9.00 7.71
CA SER A 42 2.50 -8.18 6.93
C SER A 42 2.03 -8.04 5.48
N LEU A 43 2.29 -6.88 4.87
CA LEU A 43 2.11 -6.63 3.44
C LEU A 43 3.45 -6.47 2.73
N THR A 44 4.41 -5.76 3.35
CA THR A 44 5.67 -5.36 2.69
C THR A 44 6.92 -5.84 3.41
N GLY A 45 6.78 -6.63 4.47
CA GLY A 45 7.93 -7.20 5.18
C GLY A 45 8.80 -8.03 4.21
N ARG A 46 10.11 -7.81 4.25
CA ARG A 46 11.05 -8.43 3.32
C ARG A 46 11.67 -9.67 3.96
N PRO A 47 11.58 -10.86 3.34
CA PRO A 47 12.39 -11.99 3.79
C PRO A 47 13.87 -11.67 3.58
N ILE A 48 14.67 -11.89 4.61
CA ILE A 48 16.13 -11.64 4.59
C ILE A 48 16.94 -12.90 4.89
N ASN A 49 16.34 -14.07 4.77
CA ASN A 49 16.99 -15.36 4.94
C ASN A 49 18.28 -15.50 4.11
N THR A 50 18.36 -14.94 2.90
CA THR A 50 19.58 -14.98 2.07
C THR A 50 20.71 -14.06 2.56
N PHE A 51 20.44 -13.19 3.54
CA PHE A 51 21.38 -12.22 4.11
C PHE A 51 21.59 -12.40 5.62
N SER A 52 20.75 -13.21 6.27
CA SER A 52 20.84 -13.48 7.70
C SER A 52 21.98 -14.46 7.97
N ASN A 53 22.57 -14.36 9.17
CA ASN A 53 23.52 -15.37 9.65
C ASN A 53 22.81 -16.61 10.21
N PHE A 54 21.47 -16.58 10.30
CA PHE A 54 20.62 -17.62 10.88
C PHE A 54 19.57 -18.07 9.84
N ASP A 55 19.95 -19.02 8.99
CA ASP A 55 19.13 -19.50 7.88
C ASP A 55 17.79 -20.11 8.32
N ASP A 56 17.71 -20.58 9.57
CA ASP A 56 16.54 -21.27 10.14
C ASP A 56 15.53 -20.34 10.83
N GLU A 57 15.83 -19.03 10.91
CA GLU A 57 14.97 -18.05 11.56
C GLU A 57 13.87 -17.49 10.63
N ASP A 58 13.86 -17.79 9.33
CA ASP A 58 12.85 -17.28 8.37
C ASP A 58 12.55 -15.78 8.59
N GLU A 59 13.62 -15.00 8.77
CA GLU A 59 13.53 -13.62 9.25
C GLU A 59 12.89 -12.69 8.22
N ILE A 60 11.97 -11.85 8.70
CA ILE A 60 11.25 -10.82 7.96
C ILE A 60 11.60 -9.44 8.54
N LEU A 61 12.21 -8.60 7.72
CA LEU A 61 12.58 -7.24 8.09
C LEU A 61 11.50 -6.23 7.68
N PHE A 62 11.11 -5.39 8.64
CA PHE A 62 10.29 -4.20 8.39
C PHE A 62 11.17 -2.94 8.33
N LEU A 63 10.90 -2.11 7.33
CA LEU A 63 11.56 -0.81 7.16
C LEU A 63 11.02 0.21 8.19
N PRO A 64 11.79 1.26 8.50
CA PRO A 64 11.30 2.40 9.28
C PRO A 64 10.00 2.99 8.71
N ASP A 65 9.18 3.50 9.62
CA ASP A 65 7.84 4.06 9.42
C ASP A 65 6.78 3.04 8.97
N SER A 66 7.06 1.75 9.09
CA SER A 66 6.04 0.71 8.92
C SER A 66 4.88 0.97 9.87
N THR A 67 3.68 1.08 9.30
CA THR A 67 2.47 1.48 10.02
C THR A 67 1.54 0.29 10.21
N PHE A 68 0.99 0.15 11.41
CA PHE A 68 0.20 -1.00 11.83
C PHE A 68 -1.09 -0.57 12.51
N LEU A 69 -2.21 -1.17 12.10
CA LEU A 69 -3.47 -1.10 12.82
C LEU A 69 -3.52 -2.22 13.86
N VAL A 70 -3.72 -1.85 15.12
CA VAL A 70 -3.94 -2.83 16.20
C VAL A 70 -5.37 -3.36 16.08
N LEU A 71 -5.48 -4.67 15.90
CA LEU A 71 -6.76 -5.37 15.78
C LEU A 71 -7.28 -5.82 17.14
N LYS A 72 -6.39 -6.35 17.97
CA LYS A 72 -6.74 -6.94 19.27
C LYS A 72 -5.52 -7.00 20.18
N HIS A 73 -5.73 -6.79 21.47
CA HIS A 73 -4.76 -7.07 22.53
C HIS A 73 -5.34 -8.11 23.47
N VAL A 74 -4.63 -9.22 23.65
CA VAL A 74 -5.02 -10.32 24.54
C VAL A 74 -3.98 -10.42 25.65
N VAL A 75 -4.45 -10.52 26.89
CA VAL A 75 -3.60 -10.79 28.05
C VAL A 75 -3.90 -12.20 28.55
N SER A 76 -2.88 -13.02 28.70
CA SER A 76 -2.95 -14.41 29.17
C SER A 76 -2.02 -14.62 30.37
N HIS A 77 -1.95 -15.87 30.88
CA HIS A 77 -1.06 -16.26 31.97
C HIS A 77 -1.15 -15.32 33.19
N HIS A 78 -2.37 -15.15 33.72
CA HIS A 78 -2.65 -14.30 34.89
C HIS A 78 -2.19 -12.84 34.75
N GLY A 79 -2.18 -12.29 33.53
CA GLY A 79 -1.80 -10.89 33.32
C GLY A 79 -0.35 -10.69 32.88
N SER A 80 0.46 -11.74 32.82
CA SER A 80 1.90 -11.64 32.56
C SER A 80 2.29 -11.68 31.08
N GLN A 81 1.44 -12.24 30.22
CA GLN A 81 1.76 -12.42 28.81
C GLN A 81 0.78 -11.67 27.92
N HIS A 82 1.32 -10.88 26.99
CA HIS A 82 0.57 -10.01 26.08
C HIS A 82 0.73 -10.49 24.63
N THR A 83 -0.39 -10.71 23.95
CA THR A 83 -0.41 -10.99 22.51
C THR A 83 -1.14 -9.87 21.80
N ILE A 84 -0.42 -9.13 20.95
CA ILE A 84 -0.93 -7.99 20.20
C ILE A 84 -1.04 -8.38 18.73
N TYR A 85 -2.27 -8.37 18.22
CA TYR A 85 -2.59 -8.67 16.84
C TYR A 85 -2.62 -7.37 16.04
N MET A 86 -1.82 -7.31 14.99
CA MET A 86 -1.66 -6.12 14.17
C MET A 86 -1.76 -6.47 12.69
N ARG A 87 -2.20 -5.49 11.90
CA ARG A 87 -2.18 -5.57 10.45
C ARG A 87 -1.41 -4.38 9.91
N GLN A 88 -0.44 -4.63 9.04
CA GLN A 88 0.24 -3.56 8.34
C GLN A 88 -0.78 -2.81 7.46
N VAL A 89 -0.75 -1.48 7.52
CA VAL A 89 -1.61 -0.59 6.76
C VAL A 89 -0.78 0.52 6.13
N GLU A 90 -1.20 1.01 4.98
CA GLU A 90 -0.59 2.14 4.30
C GLU A 90 -1.59 3.29 4.30
N LEU A 91 -1.24 4.37 4.99
CA LEU A 91 -2.15 5.47 5.28
C LEU A 91 -1.86 6.75 4.47
N GLY A 92 -0.77 6.78 3.72
CA GLY A 92 -0.36 7.98 2.97
C GLY A 92 -0.02 9.18 3.86
N LEU A 93 0.49 8.93 5.08
CA LEU A 93 0.92 9.97 6.00
C LEU A 93 2.31 10.48 5.59
N SER A 94 2.37 11.18 4.46
CA SER A 94 3.61 11.73 3.91
C SER A 94 3.37 13.04 3.18
N THR A 95 4.44 13.74 2.81
CA THR A 95 4.36 14.97 2.00
C THR A 95 3.77 14.69 0.62
N SER A 96 4.13 13.56 0.01
CA SER A 96 3.66 13.13 -1.30
C SER A 96 3.22 11.68 -1.25
N SER A 97 2.00 11.40 -1.71
CA SER A 97 1.39 10.07 -1.63
C SER A 97 0.84 9.61 -2.96
N ILE A 98 0.98 8.31 -3.25
CA ILE A 98 0.47 7.70 -4.48
C ILE A 98 -0.40 6.51 -4.11
N LEU A 99 -1.68 6.57 -4.48
CA LEU A 99 -2.54 5.38 -4.45
C LEU A 99 -2.33 4.60 -5.75
N TRP A 100 -1.81 3.38 -5.64
CA TRP A 100 -1.61 2.48 -6.78
C TRP A 100 -2.58 1.30 -6.68
N VAL A 101 -3.42 1.12 -7.69
CA VAL A 101 -4.43 0.06 -7.74
C VAL A 101 -4.17 -0.92 -8.88
N ASP A 102 -3.68 -2.10 -8.53
CA ASP A 102 -3.22 -3.14 -9.47
C ASP A 102 -3.38 -4.53 -8.83
N ASP A 103 -3.93 -5.50 -9.54
CA ASP A 103 -4.25 -6.82 -8.99
C ASP A 103 -3.02 -7.69 -8.71
N GLN A 104 -1.88 -7.34 -9.31
CA GLN A 104 -0.60 -8.02 -9.15
C GLN A 104 0.30 -7.30 -8.13
N ILE A 105 -0.14 -6.21 -7.51
CA ILE A 105 0.70 -5.29 -6.69
C ILE A 105 1.44 -5.93 -5.50
N PHE A 106 1.01 -7.11 -5.04
CA PHE A 106 1.64 -7.86 -3.95
C PHE A 106 2.31 -9.16 -4.41
N GLN A 107 2.46 -9.36 -5.72
CA GLN A 107 3.16 -10.52 -6.28
C GLN A 107 4.64 -10.22 -6.46
N ASP A 108 5.49 -11.22 -6.18
CA ASP A 108 6.95 -11.07 -6.21
C ASP A 108 7.48 -10.70 -7.61
N ASN A 109 6.79 -11.12 -8.66
CA ASN A 109 7.11 -10.85 -10.06
C ASN A 109 6.36 -9.65 -10.64
N TRP A 110 5.81 -8.76 -9.80
CA TRP A 110 5.12 -7.57 -10.29
C TRP A 110 6.11 -6.59 -10.92
N ASN A 111 6.02 -6.46 -12.25
CA ASN A 111 6.96 -5.70 -13.08
C ASN A 111 7.08 -4.22 -12.68
N ASN A 112 6.06 -3.64 -12.03
CA ASN A 112 6.06 -2.23 -11.66
C ASN A 112 6.71 -1.94 -10.29
N THR A 113 7.13 -2.97 -9.54
CA THR A 113 7.78 -2.79 -8.23
C THR A 113 9.02 -1.89 -8.31
N GLY A 114 9.78 -2.00 -9.42
CA GLY A 114 10.98 -1.17 -9.65
C GLY A 114 10.67 0.33 -9.68
N TYR A 115 9.50 0.73 -10.18
CA TYR A 115 9.09 2.14 -10.23
C TYR A 115 8.80 2.71 -8.84
N MET A 116 8.17 1.91 -7.98
CA MET A 116 7.92 2.32 -6.60
C MET A 116 9.23 2.52 -5.85
N ILE A 117 10.14 1.54 -5.93
CA ILE A 117 11.46 1.61 -5.28
C ILE A 117 12.24 2.81 -5.81
N TYR A 118 12.22 3.05 -7.12
CA TYR A 118 12.86 4.21 -7.73
C TYR A 118 12.34 5.53 -7.16
N ALA A 119 11.03 5.71 -7.10
CA ALA A 119 10.43 6.96 -6.59
C ALA A 119 10.71 7.18 -5.10
N GLU A 120 10.64 6.11 -4.28
CA GLU A 120 10.93 6.20 -2.83
C GLU A 120 12.40 6.53 -2.53
N THR A 121 13.33 6.09 -3.40
CA THR A 121 14.78 6.25 -3.17
C THR A 121 15.37 7.50 -3.81
N LYS A 122 14.81 7.98 -4.93
CA LYS A 122 15.37 9.08 -5.72
C LYS A 122 15.41 10.41 -4.97
N ASP A 123 14.36 10.75 -4.24
CA ASP A 123 14.26 12.02 -3.54
C ASP A 123 13.72 11.84 -2.12
N MET A 124 14.63 11.53 -1.19
CA MET A 124 14.31 11.40 0.23
C MET A 124 13.64 12.66 0.81
N LYS A 125 13.82 13.85 0.21
CA LYS A 125 13.18 15.09 0.69
C LYS A 125 11.69 15.14 0.33
N LYS A 126 11.28 14.55 -0.80
CA LYS A 126 9.86 14.48 -1.20
C LYS A 126 9.07 13.47 -0.38
N ASN A 127 9.74 12.55 0.34
CA ASN A 127 9.14 11.51 1.19
C ASN A 127 7.89 10.92 0.53
N ILE A 128 8.10 10.33 -0.65
CA ILE A 128 7.03 9.73 -1.44
C ILE A 128 6.62 8.42 -0.76
N ARG A 129 5.32 8.21 -0.53
CA ARG A 129 4.79 6.96 0.02
C ARG A 129 3.70 6.40 -0.89
N PHE A 130 3.72 5.09 -1.06
CA PHE A 130 2.72 4.39 -1.84
C PHE A 130 1.63 3.81 -0.92
N ILE A 131 0.40 3.84 -1.43
CA ILE A 131 -0.78 3.19 -0.87
C ILE A 131 -1.20 2.14 -1.89
N GLN A 132 -0.74 0.92 -1.70
CA GLN A 132 -0.95 -0.21 -2.56
C GLN A 132 -2.31 -0.85 -2.27
N LYS A 133 -3.12 -1.08 -3.32
CA LYS A 133 -4.41 -1.74 -3.21
C LYS A 133 -4.60 -2.70 -4.37
N SER A 134 -4.99 -3.93 -4.07
CA SER A 134 -5.12 -4.98 -5.09
C SER A 134 -6.41 -4.94 -5.91
N ASN A 135 -7.37 -4.08 -5.55
CA ASN A 135 -8.65 -3.96 -6.25
C ASN A 135 -9.37 -2.65 -5.90
N THR A 136 -10.41 -2.35 -6.70
CA THR A 136 -11.32 -1.20 -6.56
C THR A 136 -11.91 -1.09 -5.16
N ASN A 137 -12.42 -2.17 -4.58
CA ASN A 137 -13.12 -2.12 -3.29
C ASN A 137 -12.20 -1.68 -2.15
N ASN A 138 -10.98 -2.22 -2.11
CA ASN A 138 -9.98 -1.85 -1.12
C ASN A 138 -9.54 -0.39 -1.31
N ALA A 139 -9.34 0.04 -2.56
CA ALA A 139 -9.00 1.44 -2.87
C ALA A 139 -10.10 2.41 -2.46
N LEU A 140 -11.36 2.14 -2.80
CA LEU A 140 -12.50 2.96 -2.40
C LEU A 140 -12.71 2.97 -0.88
N SER A 141 -12.45 1.86 -0.19
CA SER A 141 -12.50 1.80 1.27
C SER A 141 -11.47 2.74 1.91
N PHE A 142 -10.24 2.77 1.37
CA PHE A 142 -9.22 3.74 1.78
C PHE A 142 -9.67 5.18 1.49
N LEU A 143 -10.16 5.46 0.28
CA LEU A 143 -10.59 6.81 -0.11
C LEU A 143 -11.75 7.34 0.74
N ARG A 144 -12.66 6.47 1.19
CA ARG A 144 -13.76 6.82 2.12
C ARG A 144 -13.29 7.00 3.57
N SER A 145 -12.14 6.46 3.93
CA SER A 145 -11.60 6.59 5.29
C SER A 145 -11.18 8.04 5.59
N PRO A 146 -11.04 8.42 6.88
CA PRO A 146 -10.52 9.73 7.25
C PRO A 146 -9.17 10.05 6.59
N PHE A 147 -8.29 9.06 6.46
CA PHE A 147 -6.97 9.23 5.82
C PHE A 147 -7.10 9.58 4.33
N GLY A 148 -7.94 8.84 3.60
CA GLY A 148 -8.18 9.10 2.18
C GLY A 148 -8.83 10.47 1.96
N GLN A 149 -9.80 10.86 2.79
CA GLN A 149 -10.47 12.16 2.68
C GLN A 149 -9.52 13.34 2.93
N LEU A 150 -8.50 13.19 3.78
CA LEU A 150 -7.47 14.23 3.98
C LEU A 150 -6.63 14.51 2.72
N LEU A 151 -6.49 13.51 1.85
CA LEU A 151 -5.73 13.58 0.59
C LEU A 151 -6.56 14.10 -0.59
N LYS A 152 -7.88 14.25 -0.41
CA LYS A 152 -8.81 14.68 -1.45
C LYS A 152 -8.39 16.01 -2.06
N ASN A 153 -8.22 16.02 -3.38
CA ASN A 153 -7.87 17.19 -4.20
C ASN A 153 -6.51 17.84 -3.86
N ARG A 154 -5.66 17.18 -3.08
CA ARG A 154 -4.27 17.60 -2.84
C ARG A 154 -3.43 17.32 -4.10
N TYR A 155 -2.67 18.33 -4.56
CA TYR A 155 -1.74 18.16 -5.69
C TYR A 155 -0.60 17.16 -5.37
N THR A 156 -0.32 16.96 -4.08
CA THR A 156 0.65 15.96 -3.57
C THR A 156 0.07 14.56 -3.45
N PHE A 157 -1.19 14.35 -3.83
CA PHE A 157 -1.81 13.03 -3.90
C PHE A 157 -2.14 12.69 -5.35
N ARG A 158 -1.50 11.62 -5.86
CA ARG A 158 -1.65 11.12 -7.23
C ARG A 158 -2.18 9.68 -7.20
N ILE A 159 -2.81 9.28 -8.29
CA ILE A 159 -3.45 7.96 -8.39
C ILE A 159 -2.93 7.26 -9.65
N VAL A 160 -2.49 6.01 -9.50
CA VAL A 160 -2.10 5.13 -10.60
C VAL A 160 -3.02 3.91 -10.59
N THR A 161 -3.52 3.50 -11.74
CA THR A 161 -4.37 2.31 -11.89
C THR A 161 -4.13 1.66 -13.23
N ASP A 162 -4.27 0.34 -13.30
CA ASP A 162 -4.43 -0.36 -14.58
C ASP A 162 -5.91 -0.32 -15.02
N MET A 163 -6.17 -0.45 -16.33
CA MET A 163 -7.48 -0.65 -16.92
C MET A 163 -8.00 -2.07 -16.68
N HIS A 164 -7.14 -3.08 -16.86
CA HIS A 164 -7.49 -4.48 -16.71
C HIS A 164 -7.05 -5.00 -15.34
N ARG A 165 -7.94 -5.65 -14.59
CA ARG A 165 -7.59 -6.34 -13.35
C ARG A 165 -8.31 -7.68 -13.27
N GLY A 166 -7.56 -8.78 -13.35
CA GLY A 166 -8.11 -10.13 -13.50
C GLY A 166 -8.88 -10.62 -12.28
N ASN A 167 -8.61 -10.04 -11.11
CA ASN A 167 -9.31 -10.34 -9.86
C ASN A 167 -10.63 -9.56 -9.67
N GLU A 168 -11.06 -8.76 -10.66
CA GLU A 168 -12.29 -7.98 -10.61
C GLU A 168 -13.30 -8.41 -11.68
N GLN A 169 -14.58 -8.09 -11.43
CA GLN A 169 -15.67 -8.39 -12.35
C GLN A 169 -16.47 -7.12 -12.69
N PRO A 170 -16.57 -6.72 -13.98
CA PRO A 170 -15.77 -7.22 -15.11
C PRO A 170 -14.30 -6.76 -15.06
N ALA A 171 -13.38 -7.63 -15.48
CA ALA A 171 -11.94 -7.37 -15.42
C ALA A 171 -11.47 -6.27 -16.39
N HIS A 172 -12.05 -6.22 -17.59
CA HIS A 172 -11.54 -5.43 -18.72
C HIS A 172 -11.69 -3.91 -18.59
N ASN A 173 -12.56 -3.41 -17.71
CA ASN A 173 -12.80 -1.98 -17.49
C ASN A 173 -12.63 -1.57 -16.01
N ALA A 174 -11.93 -2.38 -15.22
CA ALA A 174 -11.78 -2.17 -13.79
C ALA A 174 -11.22 -0.77 -13.46
N GLY A 175 -10.22 -0.30 -14.21
CA GLY A 175 -9.66 1.05 -14.06
C GLY A 175 -10.69 2.16 -14.30
N ALA A 176 -11.47 2.06 -15.37
CA ALA A 176 -12.53 3.04 -15.67
C ALA A 176 -13.60 3.08 -14.58
N ARG A 177 -14.07 1.91 -14.12
CA ARG A 177 -15.04 1.81 -13.02
C ARG A 177 -14.49 2.39 -11.72
N PHE A 178 -13.23 2.15 -11.41
CA PHE A 178 -12.57 2.75 -10.25
C PHE A 178 -12.56 4.27 -10.34
N ILE A 179 -12.18 4.84 -11.48
CA ILE A 179 -12.14 6.29 -11.68
C ILE A 179 -13.53 6.91 -11.59
N LYS A 180 -14.56 6.27 -12.15
CA LYS A 180 -15.95 6.71 -12.00
C LYS A 180 -16.32 6.88 -10.53
N ASN A 181 -16.06 5.84 -9.73
CA ASN A 181 -16.33 5.87 -8.29
C ASN A 181 -15.46 6.90 -7.54
N LEU A 182 -14.20 7.08 -7.95
CA LEU A 182 -13.31 8.11 -7.43
C LEU A 182 -13.90 9.51 -7.62
N ARG A 183 -14.41 9.81 -8.82
CA ARG A 183 -15.05 11.10 -9.15
C ARG A 183 -16.37 11.28 -8.41
N MET A 184 -17.17 10.22 -8.24
CA MET A 184 -18.37 10.24 -7.39
C MET A 184 -18.06 10.55 -5.92
N LEU A 185 -16.88 10.17 -5.43
CA LEU A 185 -16.40 10.54 -4.09
C LEU A 185 -15.86 11.98 -4.03
N GLY A 186 -15.83 12.70 -5.16
CA GLY A 186 -15.38 14.09 -5.31
C GLY A 186 -13.86 14.26 -5.36
N PHE A 187 -13.11 13.20 -5.62
CA PHE A 187 -11.66 13.28 -5.83
C PHE A 187 -11.40 13.66 -7.28
N ASN A 188 -10.81 14.83 -7.49
CA ASN A 188 -10.36 15.38 -8.78
C ASN A 188 -8.83 15.36 -8.90
N ASN A 189 -8.16 14.57 -8.06
CA ASN A 189 -6.72 14.36 -8.11
C ASN A 189 -6.28 13.84 -9.49
N ALA A 190 -5.02 14.14 -9.82
CA ALA A 190 -4.38 13.63 -11.03
C ALA A 190 -4.34 12.10 -11.00
N CYS A 191 -4.81 11.50 -12.10
CA CYS A 191 -4.91 10.05 -12.25
C CYS A 191 -4.18 9.62 -13.52
N MET A 192 -3.35 8.59 -13.40
CA MET A 192 -2.71 7.93 -14.53
C MET A 192 -3.28 6.53 -14.71
N LEU A 193 -3.78 6.24 -15.91
CA LEU A 193 -3.94 4.87 -16.38
C LEU A 193 -2.68 4.45 -17.10
N PHE A 194 -1.90 3.57 -16.46
CA PHE A 194 -0.73 2.95 -17.07
C PHE A 194 -1.16 1.60 -17.64
N VAL A 195 -1.17 1.47 -18.98
CA VAL A 195 -1.82 0.37 -19.69
C VAL A 195 -0.93 -0.21 -20.77
N GLY A 196 -1.16 -1.46 -21.16
CA GLY A 196 -0.49 -2.09 -22.31
C GLY A 196 -1.05 -1.66 -23.68
N ASN A 197 -2.29 -1.17 -23.75
CA ASN A 197 -2.93 -0.70 -24.99
C ASN A 197 -3.68 0.61 -24.75
N LYS A 198 -3.07 1.72 -25.17
CA LYS A 198 -3.60 3.08 -24.99
C LYS A 198 -4.93 3.31 -25.72
N GLN A 199 -5.03 2.89 -26.99
CA GLN A 199 -6.23 3.13 -27.81
C GLN A 199 -7.46 2.42 -27.22
N ASN A 200 -7.31 1.16 -26.81
CA ASN A 200 -8.38 0.42 -26.18
C ASN A 200 -8.80 1.05 -24.83
N ALA A 201 -7.83 1.51 -24.04
CA ALA A 201 -8.11 2.20 -22.78
C ALA A 201 -8.84 3.54 -23.00
N GLU A 202 -8.46 4.33 -24.00
CA GLU A 202 -9.14 5.56 -24.40
C GLU A 202 -10.60 5.29 -24.82
N GLN A 203 -10.83 4.23 -25.60
CA GLN A 203 -12.18 3.81 -25.99
C GLN A 203 -13.03 3.42 -24.77
N LEU A 204 -12.49 2.61 -23.85
CA LEU A 204 -13.21 2.19 -22.65
C LEU A 204 -13.51 3.38 -21.73
N ILE A 205 -12.53 4.26 -21.50
CA ILE A 205 -12.74 5.51 -20.74
C ILE A 205 -13.83 6.36 -21.39
N SER A 206 -13.81 6.48 -22.72
CA SER A 206 -14.81 7.27 -23.43
C SER A 206 -16.22 6.70 -23.40
N THR A 207 -16.34 5.40 -23.15
CA THR A 207 -17.63 4.71 -23.02
C THR A 207 -18.16 4.78 -21.59
N GLU A 208 -17.29 4.66 -20.59
CA GLU A 208 -17.67 4.51 -19.18
C GLU A 208 -17.83 5.84 -18.43
N LEU A 209 -17.08 6.87 -18.84
CA LEU A 209 -16.98 8.16 -18.15
C LEU A 209 -17.55 9.32 -18.97
N THR A 210 -18.18 10.27 -18.30
CA THR A 210 -18.56 11.59 -18.84
C THR A 210 -17.32 12.47 -19.12
N PRO A 211 -17.43 13.53 -19.94
CA PRO A 211 -16.33 14.47 -20.16
C PRO A 211 -15.76 15.07 -18.87
N GLU A 212 -16.61 15.42 -17.91
CA GLU A 212 -16.17 15.98 -16.62
C GLU A 212 -15.40 14.94 -15.79
N GLU A 213 -15.84 13.68 -15.78
CA GLU A 213 -15.13 12.61 -15.06
C GLU A 213 -13.75 12.32 -15.65
N ARG A 214 -13.52 12.65 -16.93
CA ARG A 214 -12.25 12.46 -17.64
C ARG A 214 -11.20 13.52 -17.33
N GLU A 215 -11.57 14.60 -16.65
CA GLU A 215 -10.61 15.62 -16.25
C GLU A 215 -9.48 15.03 -15.39
N HIS A 216 -8.27 15.54 -15.61
CA HIS A 216 -7.05 15.12 -14.91
C HIS A 216 -6.70 13.61 -15.05
N ILE A 217 -7.23 12.94 -16.07
CA ILE A 217 -6.82 11.59 -16.44
C ILE A 217 -5.73 11.66 -17.51
N LYS A 218 -4.63 10.95 -17.28
CA LYS A 218 -3.61 10.68 -18.28
C LYS A 218 -3.56 9.19 -18.60
N ILE A 219 -3.74 8.81 -19.86
CA ILE A 219 -3.63 7.42 -20.32
C ILE A 219 -2.31 7.25 -21.05
N THR A 220 -1.49 6.29 -20.63
CA THR A 220 -0.18 6.09 -21.22
C THR A 220 0.31 4.65 -21.18
N THR A 221 1.16 4.32 -22.13
CA THR A 221 1.99 3.11 -22.19
C THR A 221 3.47 3.44 -21.97
N ASN A 222 3.82 4.72 -21.76
CA ASN A 222 5.19 5.21 -21.70
C ASN A 222 5.71 5.20 -20.25
N GLU A 223 6.77 4.44 -20.01
CA GLU A 223 7.40 4.29 -18.70
C GLU A 223 8.02 5.60 -18.16
N ASP A 224 8.55 6.45 -19.03
CA ASP A 224 9.13 7.74 -18.60
C ASP A 224 8.05 8.73 -18.17
N GLU A 225 6.87 8.64 -18.78
CA GLU A 225 5.71 9.39 -18.30
C GLU A 225 5.25 8.92 -16.93
N LEU A 226 5.25 7.60 -16.71
CA LEU A 226 4.96 7.01 -15.40
C LEU A 226 5.97 7.47 -14.34
N LYS A 227 7.29 7.38 -14.63
CA LYS A 227 8.35 7.85 -13.73
C LYS A 227 8.16 9.32 -13.34
N ASN A 228 7.97 10.20 -14.32
CA ASN A 228 7.74 11.63 -14.05
C ASN A 228 6.48 11.87 -13.21
N PHE A 229 5.43 11.07 -13.44
CA PHE A 229 4.19 11.15 -12.69
C PHE A 229 4.34 10.67 -11.25
N ILE A 230 5.07 9.60 -10.98
CA ILE A 230 5.26 9.10 -9.61
C ILE A 230 6.33 9.89 -8.84
N ASP A 231 7.28 10.53 -9.51
CA ASP A 231 8.35 11.30 -8.87
C ASP A 231 7.91 12.71 -8.42
N PHE A 232 6.68 13.12 -8.72
CA PHE A 232 6.21 14.50 -8.51
C PHE A 232 7.17 15.53 -9.12
N ASP A 233 7.74 15.23 -10.29
CA ASP A 233 8.61 16.17 -10.99
C ASP A 233 7.74 17.22 -11.71
N SER A 234 8.05 18.50 -11.49
CA SER A 234 7.29 19.69 -11.89
C SER A 234 7.38 20.00 -13.39
N ARG A 235 7.63 19.00 -14.23
CA ARG A 235 7.42 19.08 -15.68
C ARG A 235 5.96 18.75 -16.07
N TYR A 236 5.05 18.92 -15.10
CA TYR A 236 3.59 18.86 -15.18
C TYR A 236 3.00 19.97 -14.30
#